data_AF-A0A517ZX87-F1
#
_entry.id   AF-A0A517ZX87-F1
#
_cell.length_a   1.000
_cell.length_b   1.000
_cell.length_c   1.000
_cell.angle_alpha   90.00
_cell.angle_beta   90.00
_cell.angle_gamma   90.00
#
_symmetry.space_group_name_H-M   'P 1'
#
loop_
_entity.id
_entity.type
_entity.pdbx_description
1 polymer ?
#
loop_
_entity_poly.entity_id
_entity_poly.type
_entity_poly.pdbx_seq_one_letter_code
_entity_poly.pdbx_strand_id
1 'polypeptide(L)'
;MAEVGGWRRLAKTYACREKIDGTSWWMQSGSMGGLTGYGMSLNITANDQGLRIAVVPLVVFFSLFHPPLFIPWEEIQAVRSQMFFYQYVTLVFQAHPDIPFAISNRLAGKIQAASGQRWLEEA
;
A
#
# COMPACT_ATOMS: atom_id res chain seq x y z
N MET A 1 21.56 0.30 -0.38
CA MET A 1 20.96 -0.88 -1.04
C MET A 1 19.87 -1.47 -0.16
N ALA A 2 18.78 -0.74 0.02
CA ALA A 2 17.61 -1.15 0.81
C ALA A 2 16.39 -1.20 -0.13
N GLU A 3 16.50 -1.93 -1.24
CA GLU A 3 15.76 -1.54 -2.46
C GLU A 3 14.90 -2.62 -3.11
N VAL A 4 14.88 -3.87 -2.60
CA VAL A 4 14.00 -4.93 -3.15
C VAL A 4 13.46 -5.88 -2.06
N GLY A 5 14.07 -5.87 -0.88
CA GLY A 5 13.76 -6.84 0.18
C GLY A 5 12.37 -6.66 0.81
N GLY A 6 11.95 -5.41 1.05
CA GLY A 6 10.71 -5.11 1.76
C GLY A 6 9.47 -5.63 1.02
N TRP A 7 9.31 -5.24 -0.25
CA TRP A 7 8.22 -5.74 -1.10
C TRP A 7 8.25 -7.26 -1.23
N ARG A 8 9.44 -7.83 -1.44
CA ARG A 8 9.58 -9.28 -1.63
C ARG A 8 9.28 -10.07 -0.35
N ARG A 9 9.49 -9.49 0.84
CA ARG A 9 9.05 -10.06 2.13
C ARG A 9 7.54 -9.98 2.29
N LEU A 10 6.93 -8.83 1.98
CA LEU A 10 5.47 -8.69 1.96
C LEU A 10 4.83 -9.66 0.96
N ALA A 11 5.41 -9.82 -0.23
CA ALA A 11 4.95 -10.74 -1.25
C ALA A 11 4.99 -12.20 -0.82
N LYS A 12 5.91 -12.60 0.06
CA LYS A 12 5.91 -13.98 0.56
C LYS A 12 4.68 -14.29 1.41
N THR A 13 4.11 -13.30 2.07
CA THR A 13 2.93 -13.48 2.95
C THR A 13 1.63 -13.10 2.23
N TYR A 14 1.64 -11.99 1.50
CA TYR A 14 0.45 -11.34 0.97
C TYR A 14 0.38 -11.34 -0.57
N ALA A 15 1.26 -12.06 -1.28
CA ALA A 15 1.15 -12.12 -2.73
C ALA A 15 -0.20 -12.69 -3.16
N CYS A 16 -0.94 -11.92 -3.93
CA CYS A 16 -2.22 -12.31 -4.49
C CYS A 16 -2.22 -12.03 -5.98
N ARG A 17 -2.17 -13.12 -6.76
CA ARG A 17 -2.18 -13.06 -8.22
C ARG A 17 -3.58 -12.77 -8.76
N GLU A 18 -4.61 -12.96 -7.94
CA GLU A 18 -6.00 -12.83 -8.34
C GLU A 18 -6.41 -11.35 -8.47
N LYS A 19 -7.34 -11.10 -9.40
CA LYS A 19 -7.92 -9.76 -9.54
C LYS A 19 -9.03 -9.63 -8.52
N ILE A 20 -8.85 -8.75 -7.55
CA ILE A 20 -9.94 -8.36 -6.67
C ILE A 20 -10.86 -7.38 -7.39
N ASP A 21 -12.15 -7.53 -7.13
CA ASP A 21 -13.16 -6.55 -7.53
C ASP A 21 -13.14 -5.40 -6.53
N GLY A 22 -13.10 -4.15 -7.03
CA GLY A 22 -12.94 -2.96 -6.20
C GLY A 22 -12.52 -1.71 -6.95
N THR A 23 -12.44 -0.60 -6.22
CA THR A 23 -12.05 0.69 -6.79
C THR A 23 -10.54 0.71 -6.97
N SER A 24 -10.07 0.84 -8.21
CA SER A 24 -8.65 0.86 -8.55
C SER A 24 -8.18 2.26 -8.93
N TRP A 25 -7.06 2.70 -8.37
CA TRP A 25 -6.40 3.96 -8.69
C TRP A 25 -4.98 3.71 -9.19
N TRP A 26 -4.73 4.21 -10.38
CA TRP A 26 -3.47 4.07 -11.08
C TRP A 26 -2.57 5.27 -10.78
N MET A 27 -1.27 5.13 -11.05
CA MET A 27 -0.29 6.21 -10.92
C MET A 27 -0.25 6.81 -9.50
N GLN A 28 -0.38 5.94 -8.51
CA GLN A 28 -0.32 6.34 -7.12
C GLN A 28 1.12 6.31 -6.61
N SER A 29 1.40 7.23 -5.68
CA SER A 29 2.70 7.33 -5.03
C SER A 29 2.60 6.92 -3.56
N GLY A 30 3.60 6.17 -3.10
CA GLY A 30 3.74 5.75 -1.70
C GLY A 30 5.20 5.47 -1.38
N SER A 31 5.56 5.47 -0.10
CA SER A 31 6.93 5.23 0.36
C SER A 31 6.95 4.03 1.29
N MET A 32 7.81 3.06 1.01
CA MET A 32 8.01 1.89 1.87
C MET A 32 9.28 2.08 2.72
N GLY A 33 9.17 1.87 4.04
CA GLY A 33 10.30 1.95 4.97
C GLY A 33 10.91 3.35 5.12
N GLY A 34 10.17 4.42 4.84
CA GLY A 34 10.63 5.81 4.99
C GLY A 34 11.65 6.32 3.96
N LEU A 35 12.31 5.44 3.21
CA LEU A 35 13.38 5.78 2.26
C LEU A 35 13.04 5.44 0.79
N THR A 36 12.20 4.43 0.54
CA THR A 36 11.90 3.97 -0.83
C THR A 36 10.58 4.53 -1.32
N GLY A 37 10.63 5.67 -2.00
CA GLY A 37 9.49 6.28 -2.67
C GLY A 37 9.15 5.57 -3.98
N TYR A 38 8.04 4.85 -4.02
CA TYR A 38 7.40 4.42 -5.25
C TYR A 38 6.70 5.64 -5.88
N GLY A 39 7.40 6.35 -6.75
CA GLY A 39 6.87 7.51 -7.46
C GLY A 39 5.93 7.08 -8.58
N MET A 40 4.62 7.37 -8.45
CA MET A 40 3.62 7.34 -9.52
C MET A 40 3.51 6.01 -10.30
N SER A 41 3.97 4.91 -9.70
CA SER A 41 4.11 3.60 -10.35
C SER A 41 3.25 2.53 -9.69
N LEU A 42 2.41 2.90 -8.72
CA LEU A 42 1.55 1.96 -8.02
C LEU A 42 0.12 2.02 -8.55
N ASN A 43 -0.47 0.85 -8.68
CA ASN A 43 -1.89 0.63 -8.83
C ASN A 43 -2.43 0.11 -7.50
N ILE A 44 -3.29 0.88 -6.88
CA ILE A 44 -3.90 0.56 -5.60
C ILE A 44 -5.36 0.21 -5.86
N THR A 45 -5.81 -0.96 -5.41
CA THR A 45 -7.22 -1.35 -5.48
C THR A 45 -7.74 -1.55 -4.07
N ALA A 46 -8.79 -0.84 -3.69
CA ALA A 46 -9.46 -1.04 -2.40
C ALA A 46 -10.86 -1.62 -2.59
N ASN A 47 -11.23 -2.55 -1.73
CA ASN A 47 -12.59 -3.08 -1.62
C ASN A 47 -12.99 -3.23 -0.15
N ASP A 48 -14.15 -3.82 0.14
CA ASP A 48 -14.61 -4.05 1.52
C ASP A 48 -13.74 -5.07 2.29
N GLN A 49 -13.04 -5.97 1.58
CA GLN A 49 -12.25 -7.04 2.17
C GLN A 49 -10.81 -6.59 2.50
N GLY A 50 -10.23 -5.71 1.70
CA GLY A 50 -8.84 -5.28 1.88
C GLY A 50 -8.31 -4.29 0.84
N LEU A 51 -6.99 -4.13 0.88
CA LEU A 51 -6.21 -3.29 0.00
C LEU A 51 -5.27 -4.14 -0.84
N ARG A 52 -5.35 -3.99 -2.16
CA ARG A 52 -4.37 -4.52 -3.09
C ARG A 52 -3.42 -3.44 -3.55
N ILE A 53 -2.13 -3.77 -3.55
CA ILE A 53 -1.06 -2.91 -4.03
C ILE A 53 -0.35 -3.67 -5.13
N ALA A 54 -0.43 -3.15 -6.36
CA ALA A 54 0.24 -3.70 -7.52
C ALA A 54 1.15 -2.63 -8.14
N VAL A 55 2.24 -3.02 -8.77
CA VAL A 55 3.05 -2.10 -9.58
C VAL A 55 2.45 -2.03 -10.98
N VAL A 56 2.39 -0.84 -11.58
CA VAL A 56 1.82 -0.68 -12.92
C VAL A 56 2.63 -1.48 -13.95
N PRO A 57 1.97 -2.23 -14.84
CA PRO A 57 2.65 -3.09 -15.82
C PRO A 57 3.41 -2.29 -16.89
N LEU A 58 3.20 -0.97 -16.98
CA LEU A 58 3.94 -0.08 -17.88
C LEU A 58 5.46 -0.10 -17.61
N VAL A 59 5.85 -0.38 -16.36
CA VAL A 59 7.25 -0.59 -15.97
C VAL A 59 7.56 -2.09 -16.04
N VAL A 60 7.63 -2.62 -17.27
CA VAL A 60 7.75 -4.07 -17.58
C VAL A 60 8.92 -4.76 -16.84
N PHE A 61 10.00 -4.03 -16.54
CA PHE A 61 11.15 -4.59 -15.82
C PHE A 61 10.89 -4.84 -14.33
N PHE A 62 9.94 -4.12 -13.71
CA PHE A 62 9.64 -4.24 -12.27
C PHE A 62 8.55 -5.26 -11.96
N SER A 63 7.65 -5.53 -12.92
CA SER A 63 6.49 -6.41 -12.74
C SER A 63 6.88 -7.85 -12.39
N LEU A 64 8.00 -8.35 -12.91
CA LEU A 64 8.54 -9.68 -12.55
C LEU A 64 9.05 -9.77 -11.11
N PHE A 65 9.48 -8.64 -10.52
CA PHE A 65 10.02 -8.60 -9.16
C PHE A 65 9.03 -8.10 -8.11
N HIS A 66 7.88 -7.57 -8.53
CA HIS A 66 6.88 -6.97 -7.65
C HIS A 66 5.51 -7.62 -7.84
N PRO A 67 5.29 -8.83 -7.27
CA PRO A 67 3.99 -9.47 -7.29
C PRO A 67 2.93 -8.53 -6.70
N PRO A 68 1.71 -8.50 -7.26
CA PRO A 68 0.59 -7.83 -6.62
C PRO A 68 0.39 -8.37 -5.21
N LEU A 69 0.25 -7.47 -4.24
CA LEU A 69 0.02 -7.77 -2.84
C LEU A 69 -1.45 -7.53 -2.53
N PHE A 70 -2.11 -8.43 -1.81
CA PHE A 70 -3.44 -8.20 -1.24
C PHE A 70 -3.35 -8.37 0.27
N ILE A 71 -3.72 -7.31 0.99
CA ILE A 71 -3.70 -7.29 2.43
C ILE A 71 -5.13 -7.01 2.93
N PRO A 72 -5.73 -7.88 3.75
CA PRO A 72 -7.05 -7.63 4.32
C PRO A 72 -6.99 -6.48 5.33
N TRP A 73 -8.10 -5.73 5.49
CA TRP A 73 -8.14 -4.59 6.40
C TRP A 73 -7.81 -4.96 7.86
N GLU A 74 -8.16 -6.17 8.29
CA GLU A 74 -7.88 -6.69 9.63
C GLU A 74 -6.37 -6.78 9.93
N GLU A 75 -5.54 -6.90 8.90
CA GLU A 75 -4.09 -6.96 9.03
C GLU A 75 -3.39 -5.63 8.73
N ILE A 76 -4.16 -4.58 8.41
CA ILE A 76 -3.67 -3.23 8.12
C ILE A 76 -3.98 -2.34 9.31
N GLN A 77 -2.93 -1.83 9.94
CA GLN A 77 -3.05 -0.75 10.91
C GLN A 77 -2.63 0.57 10.25
N ALA A 78 -3.54 1.52 10.15
CA ALA A 78 -3.25 2.83 9.59
C ALA A 78 -3.02 3.87 10.67
N VAL A 79 -1.83 4.44 10.68
CA VAL A 79 -1.45 5.49 11.60
C VAL A 79 -1.34 6.79 10.83
N ARG A 80 -2.16 7.78 11.18
CA ARG A 80 -2.00 9.13 10.64
C ARG A 80 -0.72 9.74 11.23
N SER A 81 0.13 10.28 10.37
CA SER A 81 1.38 10.90 10.78
C SER A 81 1.55 12.23 10.05
N GLN A 82 2.12 13.20 10.76
CA GLN A 82 2.44 14.50 10.20
C GLN A 82 3.94 14.71 10.31
N MET A 83 4.58 15.09 9.21
CA MET A 83 5.99 15.49 9.22
C MET A 83 6.12 16.92 8.74
N PHE A 84 6.59 17.79 9.63
CA PHE A 84 6.70 19.23 9.46
C PHE A 84 5.33 19.88 9.14
N PHE A 85 4.89 19.81 7.89
CA PHE A 85 3.58 20.29 7.39
C PHE A 85 2.89 19.31 6.44
N TYR A 86 3.52 18.17 6.14
CA TYR A 86 2.96 17.14 5.26
C TYR A 86 2.26 16.06 6.08
N GLN A 87 0.98 15.86 5.82
CA GLN A 87 0.21 14.76 6.38
C GLN A 87 0.31 13.53 5.47
N TYR A 88 0.60 12.39 6.08
CA TYR A 88 0.65 11.09 5.43
C TYR A 88 0.02 10.04 6.35
N VAL A 89 -0.32 8.89 5.78
CA VAL A 89 -0.85 7.77 6.53
C VAL A 89 0.12 6.62 6.37
N THR A 90 0.60 6.10 7.48
CA THR A 90 1.52 4.97 7.53
C THR A 90 0.71 3.70 7.74
N LEU A 91 0.74 2.81 6.75
CA LEU A 91 0.16 1.47 6.84
C LEU A 91 1.21 0.55 7.46
N VAL A 92 0.87 -0.06 8.58
CA VAL A 92 1.67 -1.08 9.24
C VAL A 92 0.96 -2.41 9.03
N PHE A 93 1.69 -3.41 8.55
CA PHE A 93 1.14 -4.73 8.26
C PHE A 93 1.45 -5.69 9.41
N GLN A 94 0.45 -6.40 9.93
CA GLN A 94 0.61 -7.31 11.08
C GLN A 94 1.72 -8.36 10.86
N ALA A 95 1.82 -8.95 9.66
CA ALA A 95 2.87 -9.95 9.39
C ALA A 95 4.28 -9.37 9.25
N HIS A 96 4.43 -8.08 8.92
CA HIS A 96 5.72 -7.41 8.78
C HIS A 96 5.64 -5.95 9.26
N PRO A 97 5.54 -5.71 10.60
CA PRO A 97 5.45 -4.36 11.15
C PRO A 97 6.72 -3.53 10.93
N ASP A 98 7.84 -4.22 10.67
CA ASP A 98 9.15 -3.66 10.34
C ASP A 98 9.17 -2.92 8.97
N ILE A 99 8.14 -3.12 8.14
CA ILE A 99 8.04 -2.54 6.79
C ILE A 99 6.83 -1.61 6.71
N PRO A 100 6.91 -0.40 7.31
CA PRO A 100 5.83 0.57 7.22
C PRO A 100 5.67 1.08 5.78
N PHE A 101 4.43 1.24 5.34
CA PHE A 101 4.10 1.75 4.02
C PHE A 101 3.34 3.07 4.13
N ALA A 102 4.04 4.18 3.94
CA ALA A 102 3.49 5.51 3.96
C ALA A 102 2.80 5.85 2.64
N ILE A 103 1.55 6.33 2.72
CA ILE A 103 0.78 6.87 1.61
C ILE A 103 0.42 8.32 1.85
N SER A 104 0.26 9.08 0.77
CA SER A 104 -0.22 10.45 0.85
C SER A 104 -1.65 10.50 1.43
N ASN A 105 -1.97 11.57 2.19
CA ASN A 105 -3.32 11.76 2.74
C ASN A 105 -4.41 11.76 1.66
N ARG A 106 -4.10 12.23 0.44
CA ARG A 106 -5.02 12.18 -0.70
C ARG A 106 -5.38 10.75 -1.11
N LEU A 107 -4.39 9.85 -1.14
CA LEU A 107 -4.65 8.43 -1.41
C LEU A 107 -5.41 7.79 -0.24
N ALA A 108 -5.02 8.10 1.00
CA ALA A 108 -5.74 7.62 2.18
C ALA A 108 -7.22 8.02 2.16
N GLY A 109 -7.55 9.25 1.78
CA GLY A 109 -8.94 9.70 1.64
C GLY A 109 -9.72 8.95 0.55
N LYS A 110 -9.09 8.66 -0.60
CA LYS A 110 -9.70 7.84 -1.66
C LYS A 110 -9.99 6.41 -1.18
N ILE A 111 -9.01 5.82 -0.50
CA ILE A 111 -9.13 4.48 0.07
C ILE A 111 -10.22 4.46 1.13
N GLN A 112 -10.25 5.45 2.04
CA GLN A 112 -11.28 5.59 3.07
C GLN A 112 -12.69 5.67 2.48
N ALA A 113 -12.86 6.45 1.40
CA ALA A 113 -14.13 6.54 0.69
C ALA A 113 -14.57 5.21 0.06
N ALA A 114 -13.63 4.41 -0.46
CA ALA A 114 -13.95 3.12 -1.10
C ALA A 114 -14.12 1.95 -0.12
N SER A 115 -13.53 2.05 1.08
CA SER A 115 -13.53 1.00 2.12
C SER A 115 -14.54 1.27 3.24
N GLY A 116 -15.31 2.36 3.16
CA GLY A 116 -16.36 2.67 4.14
C GLY A 116 -15.82 2.94 5.56
N GLN A 117 -14.65 3.57 5.68
CA GLN A 117 -14.03 3.98 6.96
C GLN A 117 -13.54 2.86 7.91
N ARG A 118 -13.51 1.58 7.50
CA ARG A 118 -13.21 0.44 8.40
C ARG A 118 -11.77 0.33 8.92
N TRP A 119 -10.82 1.14 8.44
CA TRP A 119 -9.37 0.91 8.63
C TRP A 119 -8.59 2.09 9.22
N LEU A 120 -9.26 3.22 9.51
CA LEU A 120 -8.65 4.41 10.12
C LEU A 120 -9.19 4.55 11.54
N GLU A 121 -8.63 3.79 12.47
CA GLU A 121 -8.84 4.03 13.88
C GLU A 121 -7.92 5.17 14.32
N GLU A 122 -8.52 6.26 14.80
CA GLU A 122 -7.79 7.37 15.40
C GLU A 122 -7.22 6.91 16.74
N ALA A 123 -6.02 6.33 16.71
CA ALA A 123 -5.23 6.06 17.91
C ALA A 123 -4.70 7.38 18.53
#